data_AF-A0A3D1AH44-F1
#
_entry.id   AF-A0A3D1AH44-F1
#
_cell.length_a   1.000
_cell.length_b   1.000
_cell.length_c   1.000
_cell.angle_alpha   90.00
_cell.angle_beta   90.00
_cell.angle_gamma   90.00
#
_symmetry.space_group_name_H-M   'P 1'
#
loop_
_entity.id
_entity.type
_entity.pdbx_description
1 polymer ?
#
loop_
_entity_poly.entity_id
_entity_poly.type
_entity_poly.pdbx_seq_one_letter_code
_entity_poly.pdbx_strand_id
1 'polypeptide(L)'
;AKIVKLSDDMLEFAGEPRDVVILDKEGRPLTAGDTERRFFEASWLHKYNGNYYFSYSTGDTHLLCYAIGDNPYGPFVYQGVIMTPVVGWTTHHAIAEFKGKWYLFHHDSVPSDGKTWLRSLKVCELRYNPDGTIQTIPGTDE
;
A
#
# COMPACT_ATOMS: atom_id res chain seq x y z
N ALA A 1 -1.39 -8.30 -7.80
CA ALA A 1 -1.44 -7.07 -8.61
C ALA A 1 -0.75 -7.30 -9.95
N LYS A 2 -0.94 -6.41 -10.92
CA LYS A 2 -0.23 -6.42 -12.21
C LYS A 2 0.59 -5.13 -12.36
N ILE A 3 1.70 -5.21 -13.09
CA ILE A 3 2.50 -4.04 -13.49
C ILE A 3 2.82 -4.10 -14.97
N VAL A 4 2.75 -2.95 -15.62
CA VAL A 4 3.10 -2.78 -17.03
C VAL A 4 3.66 -1.38 -17.24
N LYS A 5 4.69 -1.27 -18.09
CA LYS A 5 5.22 0.02 -18.49
C LYS A 5 4.25 0.65 -19.48
N LEU A 6 3.91 1.93 -19.30
CA LEU A 6 3.17 2.70 -20.30
C LEU A 6 4.06 3.04 -21.50
N SER A 7 3.46 3.17 -22.68
CA SER A 7 4.09 3.80 -23.84
C SER A 7 4.45 5.25 -23.55
N ASP A 8 5.37 5.82 -24.35
CA ASP A 8 5.85 7.18 -24.12
C ASP A 8 4.75 8.25 -24.28
N ASP A 9 3.68 7.95 -25.02
CA ASP A 9 2.49 8.81 -25.15
C ASP A 9 1.46 8.64 -24.02
N MET A 10 1.68 7.67 -23.13
CA MET A 10 0.82 7.35 -21.98
C MET A 10 -0.58 6.84 -22.32
N LEU A 11 -0.82 6.43 -23.57
CA LEU A 11 -2.14 5.97 -24.03
C LEU A 11 -2.25 4.44 -24.08
N GLU A 12 -1.13 3.74 -24.21
CA GLU A 12 -1.08 2.29 -24.39
C GLU A 12 -0.07 1.64 -23.43
N PHE A 13 -0.07 0.31 -23.40
CA PHE A 13 0.99 -0.44 -22.75
C PHE A 13 2.18 -0.63 -23.71
N ALA A 14 3.39 -0.40 -23.21
CA ALA A 14 4.64 -0.68 -23.92
C ALA A 14 5.04 -2.17 -23.92
N GLY A 15 4.14 -3.05 -23.46
CA GLY A 15 4.34 -4.49 -23.37
C GLY A 15 3.23 -5.16 -22.58
N GLU A 16 3.39 -6.45 -22.32
CA GLU A 16 2.39 -7.23 -21.60
C GLU A 16 2.45 -7.00 -20.07
N PRO A 17 1.30 -6.90 -19.38
CA PRO A 17 1.26 -6.87 -17.93
C PRO A 17 1.87 -8.11 -17.29
N ARG A 18 2.66 -7.88 -16.24
CA ARG A 18 3.34 -8.93 -15.47
C ARG A 18 2.81 -8.98 -14.05
N ASP A 19 2.93 -10.13 -13.41
CA ASP A 19 2.59 -10.27 -11.99
C ASP A 19 3.57 -9.50 -11.12
N VAL A 20 3.02 -8.74 -10.17
CA VAL A 20 3.79 -8.21 -9.04
C VAL A 20 3.86 -9.30 -7.99
N VAL A 21 5.05 -9.87 -7.80
CA VAL A 21 5.29 -10.94 -6.83
C VAL A 21 5.67 -10.33 -5.48
N ILE A 22 4.96 -10.74 -4.42
CA ILE A 22 5.24 -10.35 -3.03
C ILE A 22 5.75 -11.58 -2.27
N LEU A 23 6.89 -11.45 -1.61
CA LEU A 23 7.58 -12.50 -0.87
C LEU A 23 7.50 -12.27 0.64
N ASP A 24 7.55 -13.36 1.42
CA ASP A 24 7.84 -13.32 2.85
C ASP A 24 9.34 -13.06 3.11
N LYS A 25 9.73 -13.02 4.39
CA LYS A 25 11.13 -12.78 4.82
C LYS A 25 12.08 -13.91 4.42
N GLU A 26 11.55 -15.11 4.18
CA GLU A 26 12.30 -16.28 3.72
C GLU A 26 12.39 -16.35 2.19
N GLY A 27 11.82 -15.38 1.46
CA GLY A 27 11.86 -15.30 0.00
C GLY A 27 10.80 -16.16 -0.71
N ARG A 28 9.77 -16.64 -0.01
CA ARG A 28 8.68 -17.43 -0.59
C ARG A 28 7.50 -16.53 -0.96
N PRO A 29 6.82 -16.75 -2.10
CA PRO A 29 5.62 -16.00 -2.44
C PRO A 29 4.53 -16.13 -1.36
N LEU A 30 3.88 -15.02 -1.04
CA LEU A 30 2.71 -15.03 -0.16
C LEU A 30 1.60 -15.90 -0.75
N THR A 31 0.96 -16.70 0.11
CA THR A 31 -0.08 -17.65 -0.33
C THR A 31 -1.46 -17.00 -0.36
N ALA A 32 -2.41 -17.61 -1.08
CA ALA A 32 -3.79 -17.12 -1.13
C ALA A 32 -4.49 -17.11 0.25
N GLY A 33 -4.11 -18.04 1.14
CA GLY A 33 -4.66 -18.16 2.50
C GLY A 33 -4.04 -17.20 3.52
N ASP A 34 -3.00 -16.47 3.14
CA ASP A 34 -2.29 -15.52 4.00
C ASP A 34 -2.96 -14.13 3.97
N THR A 35 -4.23 -14.09 4.37
CA THR A 35 -5.13 -12.95 4.13
C THR A 35 -4.71 -11.66 4.85
N GLU A 36 -3.87 -11.75 5.88
CA GLU A 36 -3.30 -10.58 6.58
C GLU A 36 -2.15 -9.92 5.82
N ARG A 37 -1.56 -10.61 4.83
CA ARG A 37 -0.39 -10.12 4.09
C ARG A 37 -0.59 -10.08 2.59
N ARG A 38 -1.40 -10.99 2.02
CA ARG A 38 -1.59 -11.07 0.57
C ARG A 38 -2.28 -9.83 0.01
N PHE A 39 -1.91 -9.49 -1.22
CA PHE A 39 -2.55 -8.42 -1.97
C PHE A 39 -4.06 -8.66 -2.17
N PHE A 40 -4.86 -7.61 -2.03
CA PHE A 40 -6.28 -7.59 -2.43
C PHE A 40 -6.54 -6.47 -3.44
N GLU A 41 -6.30 -5.21 -3.07
CA GLU A 41 -6.53 -4.03 -3.93
C GLU A 41 -5.62 -2.83 -3.56
N ALA A 42 -5.94 -1.64 -4.07
CA ALA A 42 -5.30 -0.36 -3.67
C ALA A 42 -3.78 -0.31 -3.89
N SER A 43 -3.31 -0.76 -5.06
CA SER A 43 -1.88 -0.73 -5.40
C SER A 43 -1.35 0.71 -5.43
N TRP A 44 -0.30 0.97 -4.65
CA TRP A 44 0.45 2.23 -4.68
C TRP A 44 1.95 1.99 -4.61
N LEU A 45 2.69 2.56 -5.55
CA LEU A 45 4.15 2.46 -5.62
C LEU A 45 4.78 3.84 -5.40
N HIS A 46 5.70 3.95 -4.45
CA HIS A 46 6.53 5.15 -4.27
C HIS A 46 7.99 4.78 -4.07
N LYS A 47 8.89 5.74 -4.27
CA LYS A 47 10.34 5.56 -4.10
C LYS A 47 10.81 6.35 -2.88
N TYR A 48 11.54 5.69 -1.98
CA TYR A 48 12.16 6.31 -0.82
C TYR A 48 13.56 5.75 -0.59
N ASN A 49 14.55 6.63 -0.42
CA ASN A 49 15.96 6.29 -0.20
C ASN A 49 16.51 5.21 -1.17
N GLY A 50 16.23 5.37 -2.48
CA GLY A 50 16.68 4.45 -3.52
C GLY A 50 15.80 3.22 -3.75
N ASN A 51 14.96 2.83 -2.78
CA ASN A 51 14.13 1.63 -2.84
C ASN A 51 12.69 1.92 -3.29
N TYR A 52 12.01 0.90 -3.81
CA TYR A 52 10.61 0.95 -4.23
C TYR A 52 9.72 0.30 -3.17
N TYR A 53 8.68 1.02 -2.77
CA TYR A 53 7.72 0.61 -1.74
C TYR A 53 6.39 0.34 -2.41
N PHE A 54 6.05 -0.94 -2.55
CA PHE A 54 4.76 -1.39 -3.04
C PHE A 54 3.82 -1.57 -1.85
N SER A 55 2.83 -0.71 -1.75
CA SER A 55 1.84 -0.68 -0.67
C SER A 55 0.45 -0.97 -1.20
N TYR A 56 -0.38 -1.62 -0.38
CA TYR A 56 -1.66 -2.18 -0.83
C TYR A 56 -2.61 -2.47 0.32
N SER A 57 -3.89 -2.63 -0.01
CA SER A 57 -4.93 -3.11 0.91
C SER A 57 -4.99 -4.63 0.90
N THR A 58 -5.26 -5.22 2.06
CA THR A 58 -5.46 -6.66 2.24
C THR A 58 -6.94 -7.08 2.14
N GLY A 59 -7.86 -6.12 2.03
CA GLY A 59 -9.28 -6.37 1.81
C GLY A 59 -10.00 -6.84 3.08
N ASP A 60 -10.23 -8.14 3.19
CA ASP A 60 -11.02 -8.79 4.25
C ASP A 60 -10.36 -8.76 5.64
N THR A 61 -9.08 -8.39 5.72
CA THR A 61 -8.38 -8.13 6.98
C THR A 61 -8.18 -6.63 7.26
N HIS A 62 -8.59 -5.77 6.33
CA HIS A 62 -8.68 -4.31 6.50
C HIS A 62 -7.35 -3.60 6.81
N LEU A 63 -6.21 -4.19 6.45
CA LEU A 63 -4.89 -3.62 6.67
C LEU A 63 -4.41 -2.88 5.43
N LEU A 64 -3.64 -1.81 5.64
CA LEU A 64 -2.71 -1.31 4.63
C LEU A 64 -1.34 -1.89 4.91
N CYS A 65 -0.84 -2.70 3.98
CA CYS A 65 0.46 -3.37 4.09
C CYS A 65 1.44 -2.81 3.06
N TYR A 66 2.74 -3.11 3.26
CA TYR A 66 3.77 -2.75 2.29
C TYR A 66 4.89 -3.76 2.19
N ALA A 67 5.53 -3.75 1.02
CA ALA A 67 6.67 -4.56 0.66
C ALA A 67 7.71 -3.69 -0.08
N ILE A 68 8.99 -4.04 0.06
CA ILE A 68 10.11 -3.27 -0.50
C ILE A 68 10.83 -4.09 -1.58
N GLY A 69 11.18 -3.45 -2.69
CA GLY A 69 12.00 -3.98 -3.77
C GLY A 69 13.04 -2.97 -4.24
N ASP A 70 14.00 -3.42 -5.02
CA ASP A 70 15.10 -2.60 -5.56
C ASP A 70 14.81 -2.05 -6.98
N ASN A 71 13.73 -2.52 -7.60
CA ASN A 71 13.31 -2.15 -8.95
C ASN A 71 11.77 -2.09 -9.02
N PRO A 72 11.18 -1.40 -10.02
CA PRO A 72 9.72 -1.21 -10.07
C PRO A 72 8.94 -2.50 -10.31
N TYR A 73 9.54 -3.54 -10.88
CA TYR A 73 8.89 -4.81 -11.21
C TYR A 73 8.90 -5.84 -10.08
N GLY A 74 9.67 -5.59 -9.02
CA GLY A 74 9.87 -6.54 -7.91
C GLY A 74 10.84 -7.68 -8.25
N PRO A 75 10.79 -8.82 -7.51
CA PRO A 75 9.83 -9.10 -6.45
C PRO A 75 9.96 -8.14 -5.26
N PHE A 76 8.88 -7.97 -4.51
CA PHE A 76 8.85 -7.12 -3.31
C PHE A 76 8.80 -7.98 -2.05
N VAL A 77 9.63 -7.69 -1.06
CA VAL A 77 9.66 -8.42 0.22
C VAL A 77 8.78 -7.70 1.24
N TYR A 78 7.78 -8.40 1.77
CA TYR A 78 6.85 -7.89 2.79
C TYR A 78 7.60 -7.32 4.00
N GLN A 79 7.14 -6.17 4.49
CA GLN A 79 7.77 -5.47 5.62
C GLN A 79 6.84 -5.31 6.81
N GLY A 80 5.55 -5.08 6.60
CA GLY A 80 4.60 -4.91 7.69
C GLY A 80 3.36 -4.11 7.31
N VAL A 81 2.68 -3.64 8.36
CA VAL A 81 1.45 -2.85 8.29
C VAL A 81 1.80 -1.36 8.35
N ILE A 82 1.33 -0.59 7.36
CA ILE A 82 1.32 0.88 7.39
C ILE A 82 0.20 1.37 8.28
N MET A 83 -1.01 0.82 8.14
CA MET A 83 -2.20 1.27 8.87
C MET A 83 -3.10 0.11 9.29
N THR A 84 -3.53 0.12 10.55
CA THR A 84 -4.50 -0.85 11.10
C THR A 84 -5.93 -0.52 10.62
N PRO A 85 -6.94 -1.37 10.89
CA PRO A 85 -8.29 -1.16 10.36
C PRO A 85 -8.89 0.21 10.71
N VAL A 86 -9.63 0.76 9.74
CA VAL A 86 -10.39 2.02 9.86
C VAL A 86 -11.89 1.72 10.00
N VAL A 87 -12.69 2.73 10.34
CA VAL A 87 -14.16 2.60 10.31
C VAL A 87 -14.65 2.45 8.87
N GLY A 88 -15.48 1.43 8.61
CA GLY A 88 -15.95 1.04 7.27
C GLY A 88 -15.13 -0.11 6.68
N TRP A 89 -15.71 -0.89 5.74
CA TRP A 89 -15.08 -2.12 5.25
C TRP A 89 -13.82 -1.86 4.39
N THR A 90 -13.84 -0.83 3.54
CA THR A 90 -12.73 -0.58 2.61
C THR A 90 -11.65 0.26 3.27
N THR A 91 -10.39 -0.09 3.06
CA THR A 91 -9.24 0.80 3.28
C THR A 91 -8.46 0.98 1.97
N HIS A 92 -8.09 2.22 1.64
CA HIS A 92 -7.37 2.60 0.41
C HIS A 92 -6.51 3.82 0.74
N HIS A 93 -5.39 3.99 0.02
CA HIS A 93 -4.45 5.06 0.29
C HIS A 93 -3.66 5.57 -0.91
N ALA A 94 -2.95 6.66 -0.67
CA ALA A 94 -1.81 7.11 -1.46
C ALA A 94 -0.73 7.68 -0.52
N ILE A 95 0.54 7.51 -0.89
CA ILE A 95 1.70 8.03 -0.14
C ILE A 95 2.43 9.04 -1.02
N ALA A 96 2.62 10.25 -0.50
CA ALA A 96 3.34 11.30 -1.21
C ALA A 96 4.22 12.13 -0.27
N GLU A 97 5.33 12.61 -0.79
CA GLU A 97 6.16 13.61 -0.14
C GLU A 97 5.68 15.01 -0.51
N PHE A 98 5.56 15.89 0.47
CA PHE A 98 5.29 17.29 0.27
C PHE A 98 6.13 18.14 1.23
N LYS A 99 6.96 19.04 0.67
CA LYS A 99 7.84 19.94 1.42
C LYS A 99 8.72 19.23 2.47
N GLY A 100 9.32 18.11 2.09
CA GLY A 100 10.23 17.34 2.95
C GLY A 100 9.55 16.49 4.03
N LYS A 101 8.23 16.35 3.98
CA LYS A 101 7.45 15.47 4.86
C LYS A 101 6.67 14.46 4.05
N TRP A 102 6.49 13.28 4.61
CA TRP A 102 5.73 12.20 3.98
C TRP A 102 4.34 12.14 4.58
N TYR A 103 3.35 11.87 3.74
CA TYR A 103 1.94 11.85 4.11
C TYR A 103 1.28 10.59 3.59
N LEU A 104 0.42 10.02 4.44
CA LEU A 104 -0.50 8.96 4.07
C LEU A 104 -1.90 9.56 3.91
N PHE A 105 -2.33 9.69 2.67
CA PHE A 105 -3.72 10.00 2.33
C PHE A 105 -4.52 8.70 2.38
N HIS A 106 -5.65 8.70 3.07
CA HIS A 106 -6.51 7.53 3.24
C HIS A 106 -7.96 7.97 3.45
N HIS A 107 -8.89 7.04 3.63
CA HIS A 107 -10.28 7.38 3.98
C HIS A 107 -10.76 6.56 5.18
N ASP A 108 -11.85 7.00 5.79
CA ASP A 108 -12.70 6.19 6.66
C ASP A 108 -14.20 6.51 6.42
N SER A 109 -15.08 5.88 7.19
CA SER A 109 -16.53 6.12 7.18
C SER A 109 -17.02 6.75 8.49
N VAL A 110 -16.20 7.51 9.21
CA VAL A 110 -16.62 8.11 10.49
C VAL A 110 -17.76 9.12 10.32
N PRO A 111 -17.70 10.12 9.42
CA PRO A 111 -18.75 11.14 9.31
C PRO A 111 -20.09 10.62 8.75
N SER A 112 -20.13 9.36 8.31
CA SER A 112 -21.30 8.69 7.77
C SER A 112 -21.91 7.65 8.72
N ASP A 113 -21.46 7.64 9.98
CA ASP A 113 -21.82 6.64 11.00
C ASP A 113 -21.52 5.20 10.56
N GLY A 114 -20.35 4.99 9.93
CA GLY A 114 -19.88 3.66 9.53
C GLY A 114 -20.49 3.11 8.24
N LYS A 115 -21.22 3.92 7.46
CA LYS A 115 -21.74 3.48 6.14
C LYS A 115 -20.58 3.31 5.16
N THR A 116 -20.14 2.08 4.95
CA THR A 116 -19.00 1.70 4.08
C THR A 116 -18.98 2.38 2.71
N TRP A 117 -20.14 2.60 2.08
CA TRP A 117 -20.23 3.23 0.75
C TRP A 117 -20.15 4.76 0.78
N LEU A 118 -20.21 5.40 1.95
CA LEU A 118 -20.05 6.84 2.16
C LEU A 118 -18.77 7.08 2.97
N ARG A 119 -17.70 7.47 2.26
CA ARG A 119 -16.35 7.62 2.84
C ARG A 119 -15.93 9.08 2.83
N SER A 120 -15.02 9.42 3.73
CA SER A 120 -14.42 10.75 3.84
C SER A 120 -12.90 10.65 3.82
N LEU A 121 -12.28 11.49 3.00
CA LEU A 121 -10.81 11.57 2.87
C LEU A 121 -10.19 12.13 4.17
N LYS A 122 -9.06 11.56 4.56
CA LYS A 122 -8.19 11.97 5.67
C LYS A 122 -6.72 11.97 5.22
N VAL A 123 -5.88 12.60 6.03
CA VAL A 123 -4.43 12.60 5.84
C VAL A 123 -3.73 12.61 7.19
N CYS A 124 -2.65 11.86 7.32
CA CYS A 124 -1.75 11.89 8.47
C CYS A 124 -0.29 11.88 8.02
N GLU A 125 0.62 12.29 8.91
CA GLU A 125 2.06 12.23 8.63
C GLU A 125 2.54 10.77 8.67
N LEU A 126 3.28 10.36 7.63
CA LEU A 126 3.94 9.07 7.55
C LEU A 126 5.42 9.24 7.94
N ARG A 127 5.93 8.32 8.76
CA ARG A 127 7.33 8.35 9.22
C ARG A 127 8.05 7.08 8.82
N TYR A 128 9.27 7.22 8.30
CA TYR A 128 10.20 6.12 8.11
C TYR A 128 11.15 6.02 9.29
N ASN A 129 11.49 4.80 9.67
CA ASN A 129 12.59 4.46 10.53
C ASN A 129 13.93 4.58 9.77
N PRO A 130 15.07 4.64 10.47
CA PRO A 130 16.39 4.74 9.83
C PRO A 130 16.73 3.58 8.89
N ASP A 131 16.15 2.39 9.11
CA ASP A 131 16.34 1.20 8.28
C ASP A 131 15.43 1.17 7.03
N GLY A 132 14.60 2.20 6.83
CA GLY A 132 13.65 2.31 5.74
C GLY A 132 12.27 1.72 6.04
N THR A 133 12.05 1.05 7.18
CA THR A 133 10.71 0.58 7.54
C THR A 133 9.77 1.74 7.86
N ILE A 134 8.47 1.58 7.62
CA ILE A 134 7.43 2.57 7.92
C ILE A 134 6.88 2.32 9.34
N GLN A 135 6.69 3.39 10.11
CA GLN A 135 6.01 3.32 11.41
C GLN A 135 4.51 3.11 11.20
N THR A 136 3.94 2.08 11.84
CA THR A 136 2.51 1.78 11.76
C THR A 136 1.67 2.89 12.38
N ILE A 137 0.59 3.27 11.70
CA ILE A 137 -0.36 4.30 12.10
C ILE A 137 -1.68 3.61 12.53
N PRO A 138 -2.22 3.91 13.73
CA PRO A 138 -3.55 3.45 14.11
C PRO A 138 -4.63 3.97 13.15
N GLY A 139 -5.50 3.09 12.64
CA GLY A 139 -6.62 3.45 11.77
C GLY A 139 -7.83 4.05 12.52
N THR A 140 -7.86 3.90 13.84
CA THR A 140 -8.84 4.51 14.74
C THR A 140 -8.10 5.09 15.94
N ASP A 141 -8.67 6.16 16.52
CA ASP A 141 -8.22 6.69 17.79
C ASP A 141 -8.72 5.73 18.89
N GLU A 142 -7.82 5.15 19.68
CA GLU A 142 -8.19 4.51 20.96
C GLU A 142 -8.55 5.58 22.00
#